data_AF-A0A9P6LD80-F1
#
_entry.id   AF-A0A9P6LD80-F1
#
_cell.length_a   1.000
_cell.length_b   1.000
_cell.length_c   1.000
_cell.angle_alpha   90.00
_cell.angle_beta   90.00
_cell.angle_gamma   90.00
#
_symmetry.space_group_name_H-M   'P 1'
#
loop_
_entity.id
_entity.type
_entity.pdbx_description
1 polymer ?
#
loop_
_entity_poly.entity_id
_entity_poly.type
_entity_poly.pdbx_seq_one_letter_code
_entity_poly.pdbx_strand_id
1 'polypeptide(L)'
;MTDIQVPTSFAELAKVPDTEARDTKPDSTSSKDEPEAEEDESDITLETLSLTPKPTTRNSTLRSESTSTSLVTPLGDLLTPSAATPRPVEAEKPDEHLRDSTIEVDLGDIDESRFSTVALNIGSRRSSAASYSDFGDRRSSTASFLLAKAQDIQFRHSLDGHRELQDEFEKAHANEDDADAATRGVDWEFWGTVMTDYQAYATENPEALARAIENGIPHALRGMVWQMMAASKDPETERQYLKMIKETSPHEKAITRDLGRTFPHHTFFTAAEGLGQENLFNVLKAYSLYDPQVGYCQGLPFVVAILLLNMPDEEAFCLLVRLMHSYDLRGHFLPEMPRLQLRLFERLIEEYLPVLHVHFLRQGVKSSMFSSQWFLTLFSYRFPHDMVFRIFDNILATGVEALFGFSLVMLQKNEEKLLTMKFDEMVVYLNNKIFDTYRREDGTYDVDPFVQDAVNLRITPLMLDGFAAEHREAVRIKEAHTLEVDALRNSNRNLSAQVQNMEASLQQLNAENRETLNQLVAARIRNEELEVELVRYKLLYAEAMHKSEDAMSSHRISLLSSKRGSSAS
;
A
#
# COMPACT_ATOMS: atom_id res chain seq x y z
N MET A 1 -7.83 -3.32 17.91
CA MET A 1 -6.87 -4.44 17.91
C MET A 1 -7.51 -5.61 17.20
N THR A 2 -7.15 -5.78 15.92
CA THR A 2 -7.47 -6.92 15.05
C THR A 2 -6.49 -6.79 13.89
N ASP A 3 -5.33 -7.42 14.00
CA ASP A 3 -4.25 -7.25 13.03
C ASP A 3 -4.56 -7.98 11.73
N ILE A 4 -4.74 -7.21 10.65
CA ILE A 4 -4.87 -7.76 9.30
C ILE A 4 -3.46 -7.94 8.75
N GLN A 5 -2.84 -9.08 9.07
CA GLN A 5 -1.61 -9.51 8.42
C GLN A 5 -1.88 -9.80 6.93
N VAL A 6 -1.43 -8.90 6.05
CA VAL A 6 -1.41 -9.13 4.60
C VAL A 6 -0.18 -10.00 4.28
N PRO A 7 -0.32 -11.19 3.65
CA PRO A 7 0.81 -12.11 3.48
C PRO A 7 1.81 -11.62 2.43
N THR A 8 3.06 -11.40 2.82
CA THR A 8 4.19 -11.05 1.91
C THR A 8 4.76 -12.28 1.19
N SER A 9 3.90 -13.17 0.68
CA SER A 9 4.31 -14.41 0.00
C SER A 9 4.32 -14.22 -1.53
N PHE A 10 5.52 -14.24 -2.12
CA PHE A 10 5.72 -14.07 -3.57
C PHE A 10 5.80 -15.41 -4.34
N ALA A 11 5.32 -16.51 -3.74
CA ALA A 11 5.71 -17.88 -4.13
C ALA A 11 4.67 -18.67 -4.95
N GLU A 12 3.44 -18.16 -5.15
CA GLU A 12 2.29 -19.00 -5.55
C GLU A 12 1.85 -18.84 -7.02
N LEU A 13 2.49 -17.96 -7.80
CA LEU A 13 2.16 -17.70 -9.22
C LEU A 13 3.05 -18.46 -10.24
N ALA A 14 3.83 -19.44 -9.79
CA ALA A 14 4.76 -20.19 -10.65
C ALA A 14 4.66 -21.71 -10.44
N LYS A 15 3.53 -22.31 -10.87
CA LYS A 15 3.39 -23.76 -11.10
C LYS A 15 2.70 -24.02 -12.44
N VAL A 16 3.52 -24.32 -13.45
CA VAL A 16 3.10 -25.05 -14.65
C VAL A 16 3.59 -26.49 -14.46
N PRO A 17 2.78 -27.53 -14.71
CA PRO A 17 3.20 -28.92 -14.48
C PRO A 17 4.13 -29.41 -15.58
N ASP A 18 5.16 -30.17 -15.20
CA ASP A 18 6.03 -30.87 -16.13
C ASP A 18 5.26 -31.96 -16.89
N THR A 19 5.48 -32.05 -18.21
CA THR A 19 5.04 -33.17 -19.04
C THR A 19 6.22 -34.06 -19.38
N GLU A 20 6.28 -35.28 -18.82
CA GLU A 20 7.30 -36.27 -19.16
C GLU A 20 7.26 -36.62 -20.66
N ALA A 21 8.30 -36.23 -21.40
CA ALA A 21 8.60 -36.83 -22.70
C ALA A 21 9.32 -38.17 -22.46
N ARG A 22 8.70 -39.28 -22.83
CA ARG A 22 9.35 -40.61 -22.83
C ARG A 22 9.78 -41.00 -24.23
N ASP A 23 11.00 -41.52 -24.34
CA ASP A 23 11.57 -41.98 -25.59
C ASP A 23 10.75 -43.09 -26.27
N THR A 24 10.71 -43.03 -27.60
CA THR A 24 10.17 -44.11 -28.44
C THR A 24 11.21 -44.56 -29.45
N LYS A 25 11.67 -45.81 -29.34
CA LYS A 25 12.13 -46.61 -30.48
C LYS A 25 11.61 -48.06 -30.36
N PRO A 26 11.46 -48.78 -31.48
CA PRO A 26 10.40 -49.77 -31.63
C PRO A 26 10.92 -51.22 -31.57
N ASP A 27 9.99 -52.18 -31.49
CA ASP A 27 10.12 -53.35 -32.37
C ASP A 27 8.79 -54.05 -32.77
N SER A 28 8.94 -54.79 -33.87
CA SER A 28 8.14 -55.82 -34.53
C SER A 28 6.81 -56.38 -33.96
N THR A 29 5.81 -56.41 -34.85
CA THR A 29 4.93 -57.56 -35.22
C THR A 29 3.83 -58.10 -34.30
N SER A 30 2.63 -58.22 -34.90
CA SER A 30 1.84 -59.47 -35.07
C SER A 30 0.35 -59.39 -34.67
N SER A 31 -0.49 -59.17 -35.69
CA SER A 31 -1.65 -60.01 -36.05
C SER A 31 -2.94 -60.04 -35.18
N LYS A 32 -4.09 -60.00 -35.89
CA LYS A 32 -5.43 -60.53 -35.51
C LYS A 32 -6.27 -59.72 -34.50
N ASP A 33 -7.60 -59.72 -34.56
CA ASP A 33 -8.59 -60.09 -35.60
C ASP A 33 -9.85 -59.21 -35.36
N GLU A 34 -10.76 -59.07 -36.34
CA GLU A 34 -12.14 -58.51 -36.18
C GLU A 34 -13.08 -59.58 -35.53
N PRO A 35 -14.40 -59.37 -35.21
CA PRO A 35 -15.32 -58.28 -35.58
C PRO A 35 -16.33 -57.83 -34.47
N GLU A 36 -17.53 -57.39 -34.89
CA GLU A 36 -18.64 -56.71 -34.19
C GLU A 36 -19.62 -57.60 -33.38
N ALA A 37 -20.28 -57.01 -32.37
CA ALA A 37 -21.65 -57.23 -31.84
C ALA A 37 -21.87 -56.19 -30.70
N GLU A 38 -22.95 -55.42 -30.51
CA GLU A 38 -24.42 -55.64 -30.50
C GLU A 38 -24.98 -56.31 -29.22
N GLU A 39 -26.20 -55.89 -28.83
CA GLU A 39 -27.05 -56.36 -27.69
C GLU A 39 -26.56 -56.00 -26.24
N ASP A 40 -27.40 -55.60 -25.26
CA ASP A 40 -28.82 -55.18 -25.32
C ASP A 40 -29.32 -54.33 -24.11
N GLU A 41 -30.63 -54.01 -24.13
CA GLU A 41 -31.48 -53.23 -23.20
C GLU A 41 -31.21 -53.26 -21.66
N SER A 42 -31.57 -52.15 -20.98
CA SER A 42 -32.64 -52.18 -19.96
C SER A 42 -33.10 -50.77 -19.51
N ASP A 43 -34.42 -50.62 -19.36
CA ASP A 43 -35.15 -49.40 -18.99
C ASP A 43 -35.24 -49.20 -17.45
N ILE A 44 -35.53 -47.97 -16.98
CA ILE A 44 -36.37 -47.73 -15.78
C ILE A 44 -36.73 -46.23 -15.59
N THR A 45 -38.02 -45.99 -15.28
CA THR A 45 -38.65 -44.70 -14.97
C THR A 45 -38.63 -44.37 -13.47
N LEU A 46 -38.67 -43.12 -12.98
CA LEU A 46 -38.82 -41.80 -13.63
C LEU A 46 -37.87 -40.80 -12.86
N GLU A 47 -38.09 -39.51 -12.58
CA GLU A 47 -39.22 -38.57 -12.62
C GLU A 47 -38.75 -37.13 -12.94
N THR A 48 -39.66 -36.17 -13.05
CA THR A 48 -39.39 -34.79 -13.51
C THR A 48 -39.44 -33.76 -12.38
N LEU A 49 -38.64 -32.69 -12.48
CA LEU A 49 -39.17 -31.33 -12.72
C LEU A 49 -38.06 -30.29 -12.93
N SER A 50 -38.21 -29.47 -13.97
CA SER A 50 -37.39 -28.30 -14.26
C SER A 50 -38.21 -27.02 -14.08
N LEU A 51 -37.56 -25.91 -13.71
CA LEU A 51 -37.57 -24.63 -14.47
C LEU A 51 -37.02 -23.43 -13.65
N THR A 52 -36.36 -22.53 -14.36
CA THR A 52 -36.17 -21.12 -13.96
C THR A 52 -37.30 -20.27 -14.59
N PRO A 53 -37.58 -19.03 -14.16
CA PRO A 53 -36.82 -17.89 -14.69
C PRO A 53 -36.71 -16.65 -13.73
N LYS A 54 -36.41 -15.49 -14.33
CA LYS A 54 -35.97 -14.20 -13.71
C LYS A 54 -37.15 -13.21 -13.40
N PRO A 55 -36.90 -12.02 -12.79
CA PRO A 55 -37.90 -11.29 -11.98
C PRO A 55 -38.70 -10.20 -12.72
N THR A 56 -39.60 -9.51 -12.00
CA THR A 56 -40.27 -8.29 -12.48
C THR A 56 -40.61 -7.33 -11.32
N THR A 57 -40.53 -6.02 -11.58
CA THR A 57 -40.92 -4.91 -10.68
C THR A 57 -42.35 -4.44 -10.93
N ARG A 58 -43.11 -4.00 -9.89
CA ARG A 58 -44.13 -2.95 -10.04
C ARG A 58 -44.61 -2.31 -8.73
N ASN A 59 -45.36 -1.22 -8.87
CA ASN A 59 -45.81 -0.31 -7.83
C ASN A 59 -47.22 -0.65 -7.27
N SER A 60 -47.60 0.17 -6.29
CA SER A 60 -48.92 0.83 -6.13
C SER A 60 -50.07 0.15 -5.36
N THR A 61 -50.30 0.72 -4.16
CA THR A 61 -51.58 1.26 -3.64
C THR A 61 -52.72 0.35 -3.17
N LEU A 62 -53.47 0.92 -2.21
CA LEU A 62 -54.76 0.51 -1.61
C LEU A 62 -54.71 -0.58 -0.52
N ARG A 63 -55.66 -0.65 0.44
CA ARG A 63 -56.37 0.35 1.30
C ARG A 63 -57.50 -0.40 2.04
N SER A 64 -57.43 -0.48 3.36
CA SER A 64 -58.55 -0.78 4.28
C SER A 64 -58.19 -0.19 5.64
N GLU A 65 -58.81 0.90 6.10
CA GLU A 65 -60.18 1.00 6.63
C GLU A 65 -60.34 0.44 8.05
N SER A 66 -60.48 1.36 9.01
CA SER A 66 -61.05 1.16 10.35
C SER A 66 -61.73 2.47 10.75
N THR A 67 -63.03 2.44 10.99
CA THR A 67 -63.87 3.62 11.26
C THR A 67 -63.91 4.00 12.74
N SER A 68 -63.92 5.31 13.03
CA SER A 68 -64.47 5.87 14.27
C SER A 68 -65.13 7.22 13.99
N THR A 69 -66.31 7.44 14.56
CA THR A 69 -67.25 8.51 14.18
C THR A 69 -67.04 9.80 14.97
N SER A 70 -67.28 10.96 14.35
CA SER A 70 -67.41 12.25 15.05
C SER A 70 -68.72 12.96 14.69
N LEU A 71 -69.33 13.64 15.66
CA LEU A 71 -70.59 14.38 15.54
C LEU A 71 -70.58 15.59 16.49
N VAL A 72 -70.17 16.77 16.02
CA VAL A 72 -70.36 18.06 16.75
C VAL A 72 -70.52 19.21 15.75
N THR A 73 -71.59 20.01 15.91
CA THR A 73 -71.77 21.41 15.47
C THR A 73 -73.20 21.86 15.87
N PRO A 74 -73.56 23.17 15.89
CA PRO A 74 -72.73 24.39 15.78
C PRO A 74 -73.05 25.43 16.91
N LEU A 75 -72.72 26.71 16.67
CA LEU A 75 -72.89 27.94 17.49
C LEU A 75 -71.89 28.11 18.66
N GLY A 76 -71.34 29.30 18.93
CA GLY A 76 -71.36 30.55 18.13
C GLY A 76 -71.08 31.82 18.95
N ASP A 77 -70.26 32.74 18.40
CA ASP A 77 -70.08 34.15 18.81
C ASP A 77 -69.50 34.43 20.23
N LEU A 78 -68.81 35.54 20.55
CA LEU A 78 -68.55 36.81 19.84
C LEU A 78 -67.27 37.52 20.38
N LEU A 79 -66.86 38.62 19.73
CA LEU A 79 -65.94 39.72 20.17
C LEU A 79 -64.40 39.55 20.13
N THR A 80 -63.81 40.38 19.26
CA THR A 80 -62.45 40.99 19.27
C THR A 80 -62.55 42.40 19.96
N PRO A 81 -61.50 43.27 20.18
CA PRO A 81 -60.33 43.52 19.31
C PRO A 81 -58.99 44.05 19.91
N SER A 82 -57.98 44.14 19.02
CA SER A 82 -57.17 45.36 18.71
C SER A 82 -55.64 45.28 18.84
N ALA A 83 -54.96 45.93 17.87
CA ALA A 83 -53.59 46.47 17.89
C ALA A 83 -52.38 45.50 18.07
N ALA A 84 -51.15 45.82 17.63
CA ALA A 84 -50.68 46.66 16.51
C ALA A 84 -49.20 46.31 16.21
N THR A 85 -48.71 46.62 15.00
CA THR A 85 -47.35 46.27 14.55
C THR A 85 -46.28 47.28 15.03
N PRO A 86 -45.09 46.84 15.44
CA PRO A 86 -43.90 47.69 15.56
C PRO A 86 -42.79 47.35 14.52
N ARG A 87 -41.96 48.35 14.20
CA ARG A 87 -40.67 48.25 13.48
C ARG A 87 -39.72 49.36 14.02
N PRO A 88 -38.42 49.37 13.66
CA PRO A 88 -37.33 49.06 14.59
C PRO A 88 -36.60 50.29 15.15
N VAL A 89 -35.72 50.07 16.12
CA VAL A 89 -34.68 51.02 16.59
C VAL A 89 -33.38 50.24 16.82
N GLU A 90 -32.24 50.85 16.52
CA GLU A 90 -30.89 50.29 16.72
C GLU A 90 -30.16 50.91 17.91
N ALA A 91 -29.10 50.20 18.36
CA ALA A 91 -27.95 50.69 19.13
C ALA A 91 -28.16 51.24 20.55
N GLU A 92 -27.55 50.56 21.54
CA GLU A 92 -26.55 51.18 22.40
C GLU A 92 -25.54 50.15 22.95
N LYS A 93 -24.46 50.60 23.60
CA LYS A 93 -23.33 49.76 24.06
C LYS A 93 -23.47 49.33 25.53
N PRO A 94 -22.77 48.28 25.96
CA PRO A 94 -22.30 48.11 27.34
C PRO A 94 -20.84 48.57 27.53
N ASP A 95 -20.54 49.20 28.67
CA ASP A 95 -19.17 49.39 29.20
C ASP A 95 -18.85 48.32 30.27
N GLU A 96 -17.60 48.31 30.78
CA GLU A 96 -17.00 47.23 31.56
C GLU A 96 -17.41 47.12 33.06
N HIS A 97 -16.85 46.08 33.71
CA HIS A 97 -16.70 45.81 35.16
C HIS A 97 -17.80 44.93 35.83
N LEU A 98 -17.47 43.97 36.71
CA LEU A 98 -16.17 43.51 37.24
C LEU A 98 -16.27 42.08 37.86
N ARG A 99 -15.26 41.22 37.62
CA ARG A 99 -15.00 39.90 38.27
C ARG A 99 -15.98 38.76 37.90
N ASP A 100 -15.67 37.47 38.06
CA ASP A 100 -14.52 36.81 38.70
C ASP A 100 -14.10 35.50 37.98
N SER A 101 -12.98 34.91 38.42
CA SER A 101 -12.55 33.50 38.28
C SER A 101 -12.92 32.68 37.01
N THR A 102 -11.89 32.40 36.19
CA THR A 102 -11.83 31.16 35.39
C THR A 102 -10.89 30.17 36.09
N ILE A 103 -11.30 28.91 36.18
CA ILE A 103 -10.62 27.86 36.95
C ILE A 103 -9.65 27.09 36.05
N GLU A 104 -8.45 26.80 36.57
CA GLU A 104 -7.48 25.90 35.95
C GLU A 104 -8.04 24.46 35.92
N VAL A 105 -7.94 23.78 34.77
CA VAL A 105 -8.15 22.34 34.69
C VAL A 105 -6.81 21.68 34.39
N ASP A 106 -6.27 21.05 35.42
CA ASP A 106 -5.00 20.34 35.45
C ASP A 106 -4.96 19.20 34.40
N LEU A 107 -3.98 19.27 33.51
CA LEU A 107 -3.56 18.18 32.62
C LEU A 107 -2.12 17.81 32.98
N GLY A 108 -2.00 17.03 34.06
CA GLY A 108 -0.73 16.67 34.68
C GLY A 108 0.26 15.93 33.75
N ASP A 109 1.52 16.00 34.12
CA ASP A 109 2.69 15.65 33.30
C ASP A 109 2.59 14.32 32.53
N ILE A 110 2.52 14.41 31.20
CA ILE A 110 2.86 13.31 30.29
C ILE A 110 4.27 13.58 29.74
N ASP A 111 5.23 12.83 30.28
CA ASP A 111 6.68 12.83 30.01
C ASP A 111 7.09 13.11 28.54
N GLU A 112 7.34 14.38 28.20
CA GLU A 112 7.87 14.79 26.88
C GLU A 112 9.31 14.30 26.62
N SER A 113 10.04 13.77 27.63
CA SER A 113 11.44 13.34 27.45
C SER A 113 11.60 12.10 26.57
N ARG A 114 10.50 11.44 26.18
CA ARG A 114 10.51 10.16 25.46
C ARG A 114 10.27 10.21 23.95
N PHE A 115 10.02 11.39 23.37
CA PHE A 115 9.89 11.55 21.90
C PHE A 115 10.98 12.42 21.27
N SER A 116 12.17 12.48 21.89
CA SER A 116 13.38 13.02 21.28
C SER A 116 14.42 11.90 21.06
N THR A 117 14.44 11.32 19.86
CA THR A 117 15.63 10.77 19.10
C THR A 117 15.17 9.99 17.84
N VAL A 118 14.41 10.62 16.93
CA VAL A 118 14.47 10.31 15.47
C VAL A 118 14.36 11.59 14.63
N ALA A 119 14.91 12.70 15.13
CA ALA A 119 15.11 13.91 14.33
C ALA A 119 16.35 13.71 13.42
N LEU A 120 16.22 12.89 12.38
CA LEU A 120 17.28 12.73 11.38
C LEU A 120 17.42 14.02 10.57
N ASN A 121 18.65 14.52 10.46
CA ASN A 121 19.00 15.80 9.82
C ASN A 121 18.84 15.78 8.29
N ILE A 122 17.62 15.68 7.79
CA ILE A 122 17.27 15.89 6.37
C ILE A 122 17.22 17.41 6.10
N GLY A 123 18.38 18.08 6.22
CA GLY A 123 18.41 19.55 6.14
C GLY A 123 19.69 20.30 6.48
N SER A 124 20.89 19.90 6.00
CA SER A 124 21.97 20.87 5.69
C SER A 124 23.16 20.33 4.87
N ARG A 125 22.92 19.57 3.79
CA ARG A 125 23.89 19.37 2.69
C ARG A 125 23.19 19.27 1.34
N ARG A 126 22.38 20.29 1.00
CA ARG A 126 22.08 20.56 -0.41
C ARG A 126 23.31 21.23 -1.02
N SER A 127 23.90 20.60 -2.02
CA SER A 127 24.74 21.29 -3.00
C SER A 127 23.97 22.48 -3.58
N SER A 128 24.69 23.52 -4.00
CA SER A 128 24.08 24.79 -4.41
C SER A 128 23.05 24.58 -5.52
N ALA A 129 21.80 24.97 -5.25
CA ALA A 129 20.76 25.02 -6.27
C ALA A 129 21.10 26.10 -7.30
N ALA A 130 21.82 25.70 -8.35
CA ALA A 130 22.08 26.55 -9.50
C ALA A 130 20.75 26.97 -10.13
N SER A 131 20.62 28.25 -10.47
CA SER A 131 19.41 28.78 -11.09
C SER A 131 19.33 28.32 -12.55
N TYR A 132 18.79 27.12 -12.77
CA TYR A 132 18.53 26.57 -14.11
C TYR A 132 17.34 27.26 -14.77
N SER A 133 17.57 28.49 -15.21
CA SER A 133 16.72 29.21 -16.17
C SER A 133 17.48 29.34 -17.49
N ASP A 134 17.61 28.24 -18.24
CA ASP A 134 17.97 28.33 -19.65
C ASP A 134 17.22 27.29 -20.49
N PHE A 135 17.07 27.56 -21.78
CA PHE A 135 16.09 26.93 -22.66
C PHE A 135 16.76 26.28 -23.88
N GLY A 136 17.32 25.07 -23.69
CA GLY A 136 17.33 24.05 -24.74
C GLY A 136 18.66 23.52 -25.25
N ASP A 137 19.24 22.54 -24.54
CA ASP A 137 19.66 21.27 -25.16
C ASP A 137 19.29 20.11 -24.21
N ARG A 138 19.01 18.91 -24.74
CA ARG A 138 18.79 17.69 -23.96
C ARG A 138 20.10 17.08 -23.46
N ARG A 139 21.17 17.15 -24.27
CA ARG A 139 22.52 16.62 -23.94
C ARG A 139 23.12 17.26 -22.69
N SER A 140 22.68 18.48 -22.39
CA SER A 140 23.03 19.20 -21.16
C SER A 140 22.74 18.40 -19.88
N SER A 141 21.76 17.47 -19.86
CA SER A 141 21.37 16.79 -18.61
C SER A 141 22.46 15.85 -18.06
N THR A 142 22.94 14.90 -18.88
CA THR A 142 24.05 13.99 -18.52
C THR A 142 25.32 14.78 -18.23
N ALA A 143 25.67 15.72 -19.12
CA ALA A 143 26.83 16.59 -18.96
C ALA A 143 26.79 17.40 -17.65
N SER A 144 25.62 17.94 -17.26
CA SER A 144 25.47 18.72 -16.02
C SER A 144 25.53 17.85 -14.77
N PHE A 145 25.02 16.61 -14.81
CA PHE A 145 25.17 15.68 -13.69
C PHE A 145 26.65 15.29 -13.50
N LEU A 146 27.34 14.90 -14.58
CA LEU A 146 28.77 14.58 -14.56
C LEU A 146 29.62 15.75 -14.02
N LEU A 147 29.36 16.97 -14.50
CA LEU A 147 30.03 18.20 -14.05
C LEU A 147 29.78 18.49 -12.54
N ALA A 148 28.52 18.49 -12.11
CA ALA A 148 28.17 18.72 -10.71
C ALA A 148 28.74 17.64 -9.78
N LYS A 149 28.82 16.40 -10.26
CA LYS A 149 29.40 15.27 -9.54
C LYS A 149 30.92 15.37 -9.44
N ALA A 150 31.61 15.74 -10.52
CA ALA A 150 33.06 15.95 -10.52
C ALA A 150 33.47 17.01 -9.47
N GLN A 151 32.70 18.11 -9.39
CA GLN A 151 32.89 19.16 -8.39
C GLN A 151 32.69 18.68 -6.94
N ASP A 152 31.71 17.80 -6.67
CA ASP A 152 31.51 17.21 -5.33
C ASP A 152 32.57 16.13 -5.00
N ILE A 153 33.07 15.41 -6.01
CA ILE A 153 34.12 14.38 -5.87
C ILE A 153 35.48 14.98 -5.50
N GLN A 154 35.82 16.20 -5.93
CA GLN A 154 37.10 16.86 -5.63
C GLN A 154 37.45 16.93 -4.12
N PHE A 155 36.46 16.86 -3.23
CA PHE A 155 36.67 16.85 -1.77
C PHE A 155 36.73 15.45 -1.12
N ARG A 156 36.55 14.37 -1.91
CA ARG A 156 36.40 12.98 -1.42
C ARG A 156 37.36 11.98 -2.06
N HIS A 157 38.33 12.45 -2.85
CA HIS A 157 39.16 11.57 -3.67
C HIS A 157 40.33 10.95 -2.90
N SER A 158 40.53 9.63 -3.02
CA SER A 158 41.73 8.96 -2.52
C SER A 158 42.85 9.09 -3.56
N LEU A 159 43.92 9.82 -3.22
CA LEU A 159 45.09 9.96 -4.10
C LEU A 159 45.82 8.62 -4.35
N ASP A 160 45.71 7.67 -3.42
CA ASP A 160 46.33 6.36 -3.57
C ASP A 160 45.46 5.44 -4.44
N GLY A 161 44.13 5.44 -4.24
CA GLY A 161 43.19 4.64 -5.05
C GLY A 161 43.15 5.06 -6.52
N HIS A 162 43.32 6.35 -6.82
CA HIS A 162 43.47 6.84 -8.20
C HIS A 162 44.65 6.21 -8.93
N ARG A 163 45.78 6.08 -8.22
CA ARG A 163 47.04 5.59 -8.79
C ARG A 163 47.00 4.09 -9.00
N GLU A 164 46.30 3.35 -8.14
CA GLU A 164 46.07 1.92 -8.35
C GLU A 164 45.19 1.66 -9.59
N LEU A 165 44.15 2.47 -9.81
CA LEU A 165 43.32 2.42 -11.03
C LEU A 165 44.10 2.84 -12.29
N GLN A 166 45.07 3.74 -12.17
CA GLN A 166 45.99 4.08 -13.26
C GLN A 166 46.97 2.92 -13.55
N ASP A 167 47.57 2.32 -12.52
CA ASP A 167 48.42 1.13 -12.65
C ASP A 167 47.65 -0.07 -13.21
N GLU A 168 46.34 -0.20 -12.93
CA GLU A 168 45.45 -1.20 -13.54
C GLU A 168 45.17 -0.89 -15.01
N PHE A 169 44.92 0.37 -15.36
CA PHE A 169 44.74 0.81 -16.75
C PHE A 169 45.99 0.55 -17.60
N GLU A 170 47.19 0.84 -17.07
CA GLU A 170 48.45 0.56 -17.76
C GLU A 170 48.66 -0.95 -17.99
N LYS A 171 48.25 -1.81 -17.05
CA LYS A 171 48.26 -3.28 -17.25
C LYS A 171 47.24 -3.73 -18.30
N ALA A 172 46.03 -3.14 -18.30
CA ALA A 172 44.99 -3.44 -19.28
C ALA A 172 45.41 -3.03 -20.71
N HIS A 173 46.08 -1.89 -20.85
CA HIS A 173 46.64 -1.41 -22.11
C HIS A 173 47.87 -2.23 -22.55
N ALA A 174 48.74 -2.64 -21.62
CA ALA A 174 49.90 -3.50 -21.93
C ALA A 174 49.51 -4.90 -22.44
N ASN A 175 48.30 -5.37 -22.10
CA ASN A 175 47.76 -6.65 -22.58
C ASN A 175 47.04 -6.54 -23.93
N GLU A 176 47.12 -5.40 -24.63
CA GLU A 176 46.47 -5.19 -25.94
C GLU A 176 46.97 -6.17 -27.02
N ASP A 177 48.25 -6.55 -26.99
CA ASP A 177 48.89 -7.42 -27.98
C ASP A 177 48.30 -8.85 -28.08
N ASP A 178 47.64 -9.36 -27.02
CA ASP A 178 46.95 -10.68 -27.05
C ASP A 178 45.53 -10.62 -27.70
N ALA A 179 45.07 -9.42 -28.09
CA ALA A 179 44.09 -9.18 -29.16
C ALA A 179 42.75 -9.97 -29.14
N ASP A 180 42.18 -10.18 -27.95
CA ASP A 180 40.84 -10.74 -27.77
C ASP A 180 39.74 -9.86 -28.46
N ALA A 181 38.52 -10.39 -28.60
CA ALA A 181 37.44 -9.66 -29.26
C ALA A 181 37.00 -8.38 -28.50
N ALA A 182 37.28 -8.30 -27.20
CA ALA A 182 36.80 -7.25 -26.30
C ALA A 182 37.58 -5.91 -26.35
N THR A 183 38.78 -5.88 -26.96
CA THR A 183 39.62 -4.67 -27.06
C THR A 183 39.57 -4.01 -28.45
N ARG A 184 38.94 -4.65 -29.45
CA ARG A 184 38.92 -4.15 -30.82
C ARG A 184 37.99 -2.95 -30.98
N GLY A 185 38.55 -1.82 -31.41
CA GLY A 185 37.80 -0.56 -31.57
C GLY A 185 37.70 0.29 -30.30
N VAL A 186 38.48 -0.03 -29.26
CA VAL A 186 38.63 0.84 -28.08
C VAL A 186 39.50 2.04 -28.43
N ASP A 187 39.01 3.24 -28.12
CA ASP A 187 39.79 4.48 -28.19
C ASP A 187 40.63 4.63 -26.91
N TRP A 188 41.80 3.98 -26.88
CA TRP A 188 42.70 4.01 -25.74
C TRP A 188 43.33 5.39 -25.49
N GLU A 189 43.44 6.25 -26.51
CA GLU A 189 43.95 7.63 -26.35
C GLU A 189 42.92 8.49 -25.60
N PHE A 190 41.64 8.40 -26.00
CA PHE A 190 40.53 9.00 -25.27
C PHE A 190 40.43 8.45 -23.84
N TRP A 191 40.32 7.13 -23.67
CA TRP A 191 40.11 6.54 -22.35
C TRP A 191 41.33 6.68 -21.42
N GLY A 192 42.55 6.67 -21.95
CA GLY A 192 43.75 6.99 -21.17
C GLY A 192 43.76 8.45 -20.69
N THR A 193 43.30 9.39 -21.51
CA THR A 193 43.09 10.79 -21.09
C THR A 193 42.05 10.89 -19.97
N VAL A 194 40.91 10.20 -20.12
CA VAL A 194 39.84 10.14 -19.09
C VAL A 194 40.30 9.48 -17.79
N MET A 195 41.13 8.43 -17.86
CA MET A 195 41.64 7.72 -16.69
C MET A 195 42.75 8.48 -15.96
N THR A 196 43.54 9.30 -16.67
CA THR A 196 44.65 10.07 -16.06
C THR A 196 44.15 11.11 -15.06
N ASP A 197 43.09 11.85 -15.38
CA ASP A 197 42.36 12.72 -14.44
C ASP A 197 40.88 12.82 -14.85
N TYR A 198 40.07 11.89 -14.31
CA TYR A 198 38.64 11.84 -14.57
C TYR A 198 37.92 13.13 -14.10
N GLN A 199 38.36 13.73 -12.98
CA GLN A 199 37.69 14.88 -12.39
C GLN A 199 37.94 16.16 -13.19
N ALA A 200 39.16 16.37 -13.68
CA ALA A 200 39.47 17.44 -14.63
C ALA A 200 38.73 17.21 -15.95
N TYR A 201 38.82 16.01 -16.54
CA TYR A 201 38.19 15.73 -17.83
C TYR A 201 36.65 15.87 -17.78
N ALA A 202 36.00 15.38 -16.73
CA ALA A 202 34.55 15.54 -16.51
C ALA A 202 34.15 17.00 -16.22
N THR A 203 35.07 17.85 -15.77
CA THR A 203 34.82 19.29 -15.55
C THR A 203 35.01 20.10 -16.82
N GLU A 204 36.04 19.79 -17.62
CA GLU A 204 36.39 20.52 -18.84
C GLU A 204 35.60 20.06 -20.08
N ASN A 205 35.34 18.75 -20.20
CA ASN A 205 34.77 18.11 -21.39
C ASN A 205 33.52 17.24 -21.09
N PRO A 206 32.54 17.68 -20.26
CA PRO A 206 31.42 16.84 -19.81
C PRO A 206 30.55 16.30 -20.96
N GLU A 207 30.39 17.05 -22.07
CA GLU A 207 29.66 16.57 -23.25
C GLU A 207 30.40 15.50 -24.06
N ALA A 208 31.73 15.47 -24.01
CA ALA A 208 32.52 14.43 -24.68
C ALA A 208 32.46 13.14 -23.87
N LEU A 209 32.61 13.25 -22.55
CA LEU A 209 32.45 12.14 -21.60
C LEU A 209 31.04 11.54 -21.64
N ALA A 210 29.99 12.38 -21.62
CA ALA A 210 28.60 11.93 -21.77
C ALA A 210 28.41 11.10 -23.06
N ARG A 211 28.87 11.61 -24.21
CA ARG A 211 28.76 10.89 -25.50
C ARG A 211 29.57 9.60 -25.53
N ALA A 212 30.73 9.53 -24.89
CA ALA A 212 31.48 8.28 -24.77
C ALA A 212 30.73 7.24 -23.94
N ILE A 213 30.10 7.65 -22.83
CA ILE A 213 29.27 6.77 -22.01
C ILE A 213 27.96 6.38 -22.74
N GLU A 214 27.38 7.27 -23.54
CA GLU A 214 26.22 7.00 -24.42
C GLU A 214 26.57 6.02 -25.56
N ASN A 215 27.80 6.02 -26.06
CA ASN A 215 28.28 5.09 -27.08
C ASN A 215 28.73 3.73 -26.50
N GLY A 216 29.34 3.68 -25.32
CA GLY A 216 29.76 2.43 -24.69
C GLY A 216 31.03 2.56 -23.85
N ILE A 217 30.98 2.14 -22.59
CA ILE A 217 32.20 1.89 -21.80
C ILE A 217 32.74 0.50 -22.19
N PRO A 218 33.99 0.37 -22.67
CA PRO A 218 34.60 -0.91 -23.03
C PRO A 218 34.61 -1.90 -21.86
N HIS A 219 34.39 -3.19 -22.13
CA HIS A 219 34.31 -4.19 -21.06
C HIS A 219 35.57 -4.26 -20.19
N ALA A 220 36.75 -4.18 -20.79
CA ALA A 220 38.03 -4.19 -20.07
C ALA A 220 38.23 -2.96 -19.16
N LEU A 221 37.52 -1.85 -19.42
CA LEU A 221 37.65 -0.60 -18.68
C LEU A 221 36.51 -0.36 -17.69
N ARG A 222 35.40 -1.10 -17.80
CA ARG A 222 34.15 -0.77 -17.11
C ARG A 222 34.27 -0.75 -15.60
N GLY A 223 34.97 -1.72 -15.00
CA GLY A 223 35.22 -1.75 -13.55
C GLY A 223 35.93 -0.50 -13.05
N MET A 224 37.04 -0.13 -13.70
CA MET A 224 37.83 1.05 -13.32
C MET A 224 37.05 2.36 -13.53
N VAL A 225 36.40 2.52 -14.69
CA VAL A 225 35.62 3.74 -15.00
C VAL A 225 34.44 3.90 -14.05
N TRP A 226 33.72 2.82 -13.71
CA TRP A 226 32.64 2.86 -12.71
C TRP A 226 33.12 3.35 -11.34
N GLN A 227 34.31 2.92 -10.90
CA GLN A 227 34.90 3.36 -9.64
C GLN A 227 35.31 4.83 -9.67
N MET A 228 35.86 5.32 -10.80
CA MET A 228 36.16 6.74 -11.00
C MET A 228 34.88 7.61 -10.99
N MET A 229 33.84 7.18 -11.70
CA MET A 229 32.53 7.86 -11.74
C MET A 229 31.89 7.97 -10.34
N ALA A 230 32.01 6.94 -9.51
CA ALA A 230 31.49 6.95 -8.13
C ALA A 230 32.49 7.47 -7.07
N ALA A 231 33.74 7.72 -7.46
CA ALA A 231 34.90 7.91 -6.60
C ALA A 231 34.99 6.88 -5.45
N SER A 232 34.71 5.60 -5.73
CA SER A 232 34.39 4.59 -4.72
C SER A 232 35.58 3.95 -4.02
N LYS A 233 36.76 3.89 -4.66
CA LYS A 233 37.98 3.29 -4.10
C LYS A 233 38.46 4.14 -2.91
N ASP A 234 38.23 3.64 -1.71
CA ASP A 234 38.31 4.34 -0.43
C ASP A 234 38.88 3.40 0.64
N PRO A 235 40.13 3.63 1.07
CA PRO A 235 40.80 2.79 2.06
C PRO A 235 40.10 2.69 3.42
N GLU A 236 39.13 3.56 3.76
CA GLU A 236 38.30 3.37 4.96
C GLU A 236 37.17 2.35 4.72
N THR A 237 36.44 2.46 3.61
CA THR A 237 35.38 1.51 3.25
C THR A 237 35.94 0.10 3.02
N GLU A 238 37.12 -0.04 2.39
CA GLU A 238 37.85 -1.31 2.21
C GLU A 238 38.22 -1.96 3.55
N ARG A 239 38.79 -1.19 4.49
CA ARG A 239 39.13 -1.67 5.84
C ARG A 239 37.89 -2.08 6.65
N GLN A 240 36.73 -1.46 6.39
CA GLN A 240 35.46 -1.87 6.98
C GLN A 240 34.94 -3.17 6.35
N TYR A 241 35.05 -3.35 5.02
CA TYR A 241 34.73 -4.62 4.35
C TYR A 241 35.52 -5.79 4.95
N LEU A 242 36.85 -5.65 4.99
CA LEU A 242 37.79 -6.62 5.56
C LEU A 242 37.55 -6.94 7.04
N LYS A 243 36.81 -6.11 7.77
CA LYS A 243 36.31 -6.40 9.12
C LYS A 243 34.97 -7.16 9.07
N MET A 244 33.98 -6.65 8.34
CA MET A 244 32.62 -7.21 8.33
C MET A 244 32.53 -8.60 7.69
N ILE A 245 33.42 -8.96 6.75
CA ILE A 245 33.49 -10.35 6.25
C ILE A 245 33.88 -11.38 7.34
N LYS A 246 34.46 -10.94 8.46
CA LYS A 246 34.80 -11.79 9.63
C LYS A 246 33.69 -11.81 10.69
N GLU A 247 32.66 -10.98 10.54
CA GLU A 247 31.49 -10.92 11.43
C GLU A 247 30.34 -11.79 10.89
N THR A 248 29.33 -12.05 11.72
CA THR A 248 28.18 -12.91 11.41
C THR A 248 26.93 -12.06 11.19
N SER A 249 26.22 -12.26 10.07
CA SER A 249 24.97 -11.53 9.77
C SER A 249 23.73 -12.35 10.12
N PRO A 250 22.66 -11.73 10.66
CA PRO A 250 21.36 -12.41 10.82
C PRO A 250 20.73 -12.81 9.48
N HIS A 251 21.21 -12.26 8.36
CA HIS A 251 20.65 -12.47 7.02
C HIS A 251 21.30 -13.64 6.25
N GLU A 252 22.36 -14.28 6.74
CA GLU A 252 23.13 -15.30 6.00
C GLU A 252 22.24 -16.39 5.37
N LYS A 253 21.26 -16.92 6.11
CA LYS A 253 20.31 -17.94 5.61
C LYS A 253 19.44 -17.45 4.44
N ALA A 254 19.12 -16.16 4.39
CA ALA A 254 18.38 -15.55 3.30
C ALA A 254 19.29 -15.29 2.09
N ILE A 255 20.54 -14.89 2.33
CA ILE A 255 21.57 -14.72 1.30
C ILE A 255 21.86 -16.07 0.63
N THR A 256 22.24 -17.11 1.38
CA THR A 256 22.62 -18.44 0.84
C THR A 256 21.53 -19.07 -0.04
N ARG A 257 20.26 -18.95 0.36
CA ARG A 257 19.11 -19.42 -0.44
C ARG A 257 19.01 -18.68 -1.78
N ASP A 258 19.41 -17.42 -1.79
CA ASP A 258 19.26 -16.53 -2.94
C ASP A 258 20.47 -16.56 -3.89
N LEU A 259 21.67 -16.96 -3.42
CA LEU A 259 22.85 -17.24 -4.25
C LEU A 259 22.51 -18.25 -5.37
N GLY A 260 21.95 -19.41 -5.00
CA GLY A 260 21.65 -20.50 -5.93
C GLY A 260 20.55 -20.19 -6.97
N ARG A 261 19.92 -19.02 -6.91
CA ARG A 261 18.99 -18.51 -7.93
C ARG A 261 19.51 -17.25 -8.65
N THR A 262 20.71 -16.76 -8.30
CA THR A 262 21.35 -15.59 -8.91
C THR A 262 22.30 -16.06 -10.01
N PHE A 263 21.96 -15.76 -11.26
CA PHE A 263 22.68 -16.21 -12.46
C PHE A 263 23.11 -17.70 -12.48
N PRO A 264 22.19 -18.67 -12.25
CA PRO A 264 22.50 -20.10 -12.04
C PRO A 264 23.03 -20.85 -13.28
N HIS A 265 23.29 -20.14 -14.38
CA HIS A 265 23.84 -20.66 -15.63
C HIS A 265 25.09 -19.88 -16.09
N HIS A 266 25.53 -18.87 -15.31
CA HIS A 266 26.69 -18.05 -15.67
C HIS A 266 27.97 -18.66 -15.10
N THR A 267 28.96 -18.88 -15.97
CA THR A 267 30.19 -19.64 -15.68
C THR A 267 30.89 -19.24 -14.38
N PHE A 268 31.02 -17.93 -14.12
CA PHE A 268 31.63 -17.39 -12.90
C PHE A 268 30.90 -17.79 -11.60
N PHE A 269 29.57 -17.85 -11.62
CA PHE A 269 28.74 -18.23 -10.46
C PHE A 269 28.46 -19.74 -10.40
N THR A 270 28.81 -20.50 -11.44
CA THR A 270 28.74 -21.97 -11.48
C THR A 270 30.13 -22.64 -11.47
N ALA A 271 31.20 -21.88 -11.23
CA ALA A 271 32.56 -22.39 -11.24
C ALA A 271 32.77 -23.45 -10.14
N ALA A 272 33.52 -24.51 -10.44
CA ALA A 272 33.70 -25.66 -9.54
C ALA A 272 34.37 -25.31 -8.19
N GLU A 273 35.09 -24.19 -8.14
CA GLU A 273 35.75 -23.67 -6.94
C GLU A 273 34.84 -22.79 -6.07
N GLY A 274 33.63 -22.45 -6.54
CA GLY A 274 32.63 -21.69 -5.78
C GLY A 274 32.92 -20.18 -5.61
N LEU A 275 34.12 -19.70 -5.96
CA LEU A 275 34.61 -18.34 -5.71
C LEU A 275 33.61 -17.23 -6.05
N GLY A 276 32.93 -17.29 -7.21
CA GLY A 276 31.94 -16.27 -7.57
C GLY A 276 30.73 -16.21 -6.63
N GLN A 277 30.31 -17.33 -6.05
CA GLN A 277 29.26 -17.35 -5.02
C GLN A 277 29.78 -16.97 -3.62
N GLU A 278 31.04 -17.28 -3.30
CA GLU A 278 31.68 -16.85 -2.06
C GLU A 278 31.84 -15.32 -2.03
N ASN A 279 32.34 -14.72 -3.11
CA ASN A 279 32.45 -13.27 -3.28
C ASN A 279 31.07 -12.60 -3.19
N LEU A 280 30.05 -13.16 -3.86
CA LEU A 280 28.66 -12.67 -3.78
C LEU A 280 28.09 -12.78 -2.36
N PHE A 281 28.38 -13.86 -1.63
CA PHE A 281 28.00 -14.01 -0.22
C PHE A 281 28.69 -12.98 0.66
N ASN A 282 30.00 -12.76 0.49
CA ASN A 282 30.79 -11.86 1.31
C ASN A 282 30.35 -10.40 1.15
N VAL A 283 30.14 -9.91 -0.08
CA VAL A 283 29.64 -8.55 -0.33
C VAL A 283 28.22 -8.35 0.22
N LEU A 284 27.31 -9.29 0.00
CA LEU A 284 25.94 -9.22 0.54
C LEU A 284 25.91 -9.29 2.07
N LYS A 285 26.77 -10.13 2.67
CA LYS A 285 26.91 -10.23 4.13
C LYS A 285 27.43 -8.92 4.70
N ALA A 286 28.53 -8.39 4.16
CA ALA A 286 29.14 -7.15 4.60
C ALA A 286 28.16 -5.96 4.47
N TYR A 287 27.44 -5.86 3.33
CA TYR A 287 26.43 -4.80 3.17
C TYR A 287 25.30 -4.90 4.20
N SER A 288 24.83 -6.13 4.49
CA SER A 288 23.76 -6.35 5.48
C SER A 288 24.15 -6.00 6.93
N LEU A 289 25.46 -5.87 7.20
CA LEU A 289 26.01 -5.38 8.47
C LEU A 289 26.28 -3.87 8.42
N TYR A 290 26.70 -3.34 7.27
CA TYR A 290 26.99 -1.93 7.05
C TYR A 290 25.73 -1.05 7.16
N ASP A 291 24.61 -1.47 6.57
CA ASP A 291 23.33 -0.76 6.64
C ASP A 291 22.21 -1.65 7.22
N PRO A 292 22.04 -1.70 8.55
CA PRO A 292 21.01 -2.52 9.20
C PRO A 292 19.55 -2.09 8.95
N GLN A 293 19.28 -0.93 8.33
CA GLN A 293 17.89 -0.52 8.04
C GLN A 293 17.39 -1.08 6.70
N VAL A 294 18.31 -1.32 5.76
CA VAL A 294 18.07 -2.15 4.56
C VAL A 294 18.30 -3.63 4.90
N GLY A 295 19.39 -3.92 5.61
CA GLY A 295 19.84 -5.27 5.91
C GLY A 295 20.08 -6.05 4.62
N TYR A 296 19.28 -7.09 4.39
CA TYR A 296 19.26 -7.84 3.14
C TYR A 296 17.87 -7.82 2.49
N CYS A 297 17.80 -7.33 1.25
CA CYS A 297 16.58 -7.27 0.45
C CYS A 297 16.63 -8.20 -0.78
N GLN A 298 15.52 -8.90 -1.04
CA GLN A 298 15.38 -9.73 -2.23
C GLN A 298 15.44 -8.88 -3.50
N GLY A 299 16.46 -9.12 -4.33
CA GLY A 299 16.77 -8.37 -5.55
C GLY A 299 18.22 -7.89 -5.57
N LEU A 300 18.73 -7.48 -4.40
CA LEU A 300 20.11 -7.01 -4.20
C LEU A 300 21.21 -7.96 -4.72
N PRO A 301 21.09 -9.31 -4.64
CA PRO A 301 22.10 -10.21 -5.22
C PRO A 301 22.34 -10.00 -6.71
N PHE A 302 21.30 -9.68 -7.49
CA PHE A 302 21.43 -9.47 -8.93
C PHE A 302 22.10 -8.13 -9.26
N VAL A 303 22.03 -7.15 -8.35
CA VAL A 303 22.82 -5.89 -8.45
C VAL A 303 24.29 -6.17 -8.14
N VAL A 304 24.56 -6.82 -7.00
CA VAL A 304 25.95 -7.13 -6.58
C VAL A 304 26.65 -8.06 -7.56
N ALA A 305 25.96 -9.04 -8.10
CA ALA A 305 26.52 -9.96 -9.09
C ALA A 305 26.95 -9.24 -10.39
N ILE A 306 26.25 -8.18 -10.83
CA ILE A 306 26.68 -7.37 -11.99
C ILE A 306 27.95 -6.57 -11.68
N LEU A 307 28.12 -6.09 -10.44
CA LEU A 307 29.39 -5.47 -10.01
C LEU A 307 30.53 -6.50 -10.05
N LEU A 308 30.32 -7.69 -9.47
CA LEU A 308 31.31 -8.78 -9.43
C LEU A 308 31.70 -9.36 -10.81
N LEU A 309 30.94 -9.08 -11.87
CA LEU A 309 31.34 -9.39 -13.25
C LEU A 309 32.28 -8.36 -13.89
N ASN A 310 32.48 -7.21 -13.24
CA ASN A 310 33.30 -6.11 -13.74
C ASN A 310 34.45 -5.71 -12.77
N MET A 311 34.45 -6.16 -11.51
CA MET A 311 35.49 -5.86 -10.50
C MET A 311 35.54 -6.90 -9.35
N PRO A 312 36.65 -6.99 -8.59
CA PRO A 312 36.76 -7.77 -7.35
C PRO A 312 35.71 -7.43 -6.28
N ASP A 313 35.62 -8.25 -5.23
CA ASP A 313 34.60 -8.16 -4.19
C ASP A 313 34.79 -6.98 -3.22
N GLU A 314 36.03 -6.62 -2.89
CA GLU A 314 36.34 -5.43 -2.08
C GLU A 314 35.85 -4.15 -2.80
N GLU A 315 36.12 -4.06 -4.10
CA GLU A 315 35.72 -2.92 -4.95
C GLU A 315 34.21 -2.90 -5.21
N ALA A 316 33.61 -4.06 -5.49
CA ALA A 316 32.17 -4.21 -5.67
C ALA A 316 31.40 -3.80 -4.40
N PHE A 317 31.92 -4.10 -3.20
CA PHE A 317 31.36 -3.60 -1.95
C PHE A 317 31.46 -2.07 -1.85
N CYS A 318 32.63 -1.49 -2.15
CA CYS A 318 32.82 -0.04 -2.06
C CYS A 318 31.93 0.72 -3.06
N LEU A 319 31.81 0.23 -4.30
CA LEU A 319 30.90 0.78 -5.30
C LEU A 319 29.42 0.59 -4.90
N LEU A 320 29.05 -0.54 -4.31
CA LEU A 320 27.70 -0.76 -3.77
C LEU A 320 27.35 0.26 -2.68
N VAL A 321 28.26 0.50 -1.73
CA VAL A 321 28.08 1.53 -0.69
C VAL A 321 27.88 2.92 -1.31
N ARG A 322 28.65 3.28 -2.35
CA ARG A 322 28.45 4.55 -3.07
C ARG A 322 27.12 4.58 -3.84
N LEU A 323 26.72 3.54 -4.54
CA LEU A 323 25.41 3.45 -5.19
C LEU A 323 24.27 3.66 -4.19
N MET A 324 24.31 2.95 -3.06
CA MET A 324 23.26 3.01 -2.04
C MET A 324 23.16 4.40 -1.39
N HIS A 325 24.29 5.01 -0.98
CA HIS A 325 24.27 6.26 -0.22
C HIS A 325 24.49 7.55 -1.03
N SER A 326 25.18 7.49 -2.17
CA SER A 326 25.54 8.68 -2.99
C SER A 326 24.73 8.80 -4.28
N TYR A 327 23.98 7.76 -4.67
CA TYR A 327 23.01 7.78 -5.78
C TYR A 327 21.58 7.44 -5.30
N ASP A 328 21.33 7.40 -3.99
CA ASP A 328 20.07 6.99 -3.33
C ASP A 328 19.45 5.68 -3.87
N LEU A 329 20.28 4.73 -4.34
CA LEU A 329 19.79 3.38 -4.66
C LEU A 329 19.16 2.71 -3.43
N ARG A 330 19.57 3.10 -2.22
CA ARG A 330 18.97 2.73 -0.95
C ARG A 330 17.45 2.94 -0.91
N GLY A 331 16.95 4.02 -1.51
CA GLY A 331 15.53 4.29 -1.67
C GLY A 331 14.76 3.18 -2.39
N HIS A 332 15.41 2.33 -3.18
CA HIS A 332 14.72 1.22 -3.84
C HIS A 332 14.44 0.04 -2.91
N PHE A 333 15.15 -0.06 -1.77
CA PHE A 333 15.14 -1.23 -0.89
C PHE A 333 14.51 -1.00 0.50
N LEU A 334 14.34 0.25 0.94
CA LEU A 334 13.64 0.58 2.20
C LEU A 334 12.14 0.22 2.13
N PRO A 335 11.47 -0.20 3.23
CA PRO A 335 10.15 -0.87 3.17
C PRO A 335 8.99 -0.15 2.45
N GLU A 336 9.00 1.17 2.40
CA GLU A 336 7.92 1.98 1.79
C GLU A 336 8.31 2.54 0.41
N MET A 337 9.59 2.81 0.20
CA MET A 337 10.09 3.62 -0.91
C MET A 337 10.02 2.96 -2.31
N PRO A 338 10.12 1.63 -2.54
CA PRO A 338 9.81 1.07 -3.86
C PRO A 338 8.34 1.23 -4.25
N ARG A 339 7.42 1.47 -3.30
CA ARG A 339 6.03 1.85 -3.63
C ARG A 339 5.97 3.26 -4.21
N LEU A 340 6.80 4.18 -3.71
CA LEU A 340 6.97 5.52 -4.29
C LEU A 340 7.55 5.40 -5.71
N GLN A 341 8.61 4.63 -5.93
CA GLN A 341 9.21 4.45 -7.27
C GLN A 341 8.19 3.86 -8.27
N LEU A 342 7.44 2.83 -7.87
CA LEU A 342 6.34 2.27 -8.67
C LEU A 342 5.24 3.31 -8.99
N ARG A 343 4.93 4.20 -8.04
CA ARG A 343 3.89 5.23 -8.22
C ARG A 343 4.37 6.40 -9.09
N LEU A 344 5.65 6.78 -8.99
CA LEU A 344 6.30 7.71 -9.92
C LEU A 344 6.29 7.13 -11.34
N PHE A 345 6.55 5.84 -11.49
CA PHE A 345 6.47 5.17 -12.79
C PHE A 345 5.03 5.11 -13.34
N GLU A 346 4.02 4.80 -12.51
CA GLU A 346 2.60 4.91 -12.93
C GLU A 346 2.25 6.30 -13.47
N ARG A 347 2.74 7.36 -12.83
CA ARG A 347 2.53 8.77 -13.22
C ARG A 347 3.29 9.14 -14.51
N LEU A 348 4.48 8.61 -14.71
CA LEU A 348 5.24 8.75 -15.95
C LEU A 348 4.55 8.04 -17.14
N ILE A 349 3.98 6.85 -16.92
CA ILE A 349 3.18 6.17 -17.97
C ILE A 349 1.92 6.98 -18.30
N GLU A 350 1.28 7.60 -17.30
CA GLU A 350 0.12 8.48 -17.51
C GLU A 350 0.46 9.71 -18.37
N GLU A 351 1.59 10.38 -18.09
CA GLU A 351 2.05 11.58 -18.79
C GLU A 351 2.55 11.28 -20.23
N TYR A 352 3.37 10.23 -20.40
CA TYR A 352 4.05 9.95 -21.66
C TYR A 352 3.33 8.93 -22.57
N LEU A 353 2.60 7.98 -22.00
CA LEU A 353 1.91 6.90 -22.74
C LEU A 353 0.43 6.81 -22.30
N PRO A 354 -0.37 7.89 -22.39
CA PRO A 354 -1.73 7.94 -21.84
C PRO A 354 -2.68 6.90 -22.46
N VAL A 355 -2.46 6.50 -23.71
CA VAL A 355 -3.26 5.45 -24.37
C VAL A 355 -2.99 4.08 -23.73
N LEU A 356 -1.71 3.72 -23.56
CA LEU A 356 -1.28 2.54 -22.82
C LEU A 356 -1.72 2.56 -21.35
N HIS A 357 -1.63 3.72 -20.66
CA HIS A 357 -2.10 3.89 -19.28
C HIS A 357 -3.59 3.54 -19.15
N VAL A 358 -4.44 4.13 -20.00
CA VAL A 358 -5.89 3.84 -20.02
C VAL A 358 -6.16 2.39 -20.40
N HIS A 359 -5.33 1.77 -21.24
CA HIS A 359 -5.44 0.34 -21.56
C HIS A 359 -5.10 -0.54 -20.34
N PHE A 360 -3.99 -0.29 -19.64
CA PHE A 360 -3.59 -1.00 -18.43
C PHE A 360 -4.68 -0.92 -17.35
N LEU A 361 -5.23 0.28 -17.10
CA LEU A 361 -6.35 0.47 -16.17
C LEU A 361 -7.59 -0.36 -16.56
N ARG A 362 -7.91 -0.46 -17.85
CA ARG A 362 -9.07 -1.25 -18.34
C ARG A 362 -8.85 -2.76 -18.22
N GLN A 363 -7.62 -3.25 -18.42
CA GLN A 363 -7.26 -4.66 -18.26
C GLN A 363 -7.00 -5.05 -16.79
N GLY A 364 -6.87 -4.08 -15.88
CA GLY A 364 -6.50 -4.32 -14.47
C GLY A 364 -5.00 -4.58 -14.25
N VAL A 365 -4.15 -4.32 -15.26
CA VAL A 365 -2.70 -4.43 -15.16
C VAL A 365 -2.15 -3.29 -14.30
N LYS A 366 -1.32 -3.62 -13.31
CA LYS A 366 -0.68 -2.66 -12.41
C LYS A 366 0.84 -2.68 -12.63
N SER A 367 1.51 -1.54 -12.54
CA SER A 367 2.97 -1.46 -12.73
C SER A 367 3.74 -2.39 -11.79
N SER A 368 3.20 -2.65 -10.60
CA SER A 368 3.77 -3.59 -9.62
C SER A 368 3.86 -5.06 -10.11
N MET A 369 3.12 -5.45 -11.15
CA MET A 369 3.10 -6.81 -11.72
C MET A 369 4.30 -7.12 -12.63
N PHE A 370 5.12 -6.11 -12.98
CA PHE A 370 6.29 -6.28 -13.85
C PHE A 370 7.47 -5.39 -13.41
N SER A 371 7.25 -4.07 -13.28
CA SER A 371 8.34 -3.12 -13.03
C SER A 371 8.96 -3.20 -11.64
N SER A 372 8.29 -3.80 -10.65
CA SER A 372 8.86 -4.07 -9.31
C SER A 372 10.22 -4.76 -9.40
N GLN A 373 10.35 -5.71 -10.34
CA GLN A 373 11.57 -6.47 -10.54
C GLN A 373 12.62 -5.68 -11.32
N TRP A 374 12.21 -4.86 -12.28
CA TRP A 374 13.10 -3.98 -13.03
C TRP A 374 13.82 -3.01 -12.08
N PHE A 375 13.08 -2.36 -11.18
CA PHE A 375 13.63 -1.45 -10.19
C PHE A 375 14.48 -2.16 -9.11
N LEU A 376 13.98 -3.24 -8.50
CA LEU A 376 14.70 -3.95 -7.42
C LEU A 376 15.93 -4.75 -7.88
N THR A 377 16.13 -4.95 -9.18
CA THR A 377 17.30 -5.65 -9.73
C THR A 377 18.10 -4.84 -10.73
N LEU A 378 17.73 -3.56 -10.98
CA LEU A 378 18.33 -2.76 -12.05
C LEU A 378 18.31 -3.51 -13.40
N PHE A 379 17.13 -4.08 -13.70
CA PHE A 379 16.82 -4.99 -14.83
C PHE A 379 17.54 -6.35 -14.86
N SER A 380 18.55 -6.59 -14.02
CA SER A 380 19.49 -7.69 -14.19
C SER A 380 18.94 -9.10 -13.90
N TYR A 381 17.68 -9.25 -13.49
CA TYR A 381 17.05 -10.56 -13.32
C TYR A 381 16.72 -11.30 -14.64
N ARG A 382 16.44 -10.58 -15.75
CA ARG A 382 16.10 -11.21 -17.05
C ARG A 382 16.72 -10.55 -18.28
N PHE A 383 17.20 -9.31 -18.18
CA PHE A 383 17.76 -8.63 -19.34
C PHE A 383 19.14 -9.21 -19.67
N PRO A 384 19.52 -9.29 -20.97
CA PRO A 384 20.87 -9.68 -21.38
C PRO A 384 21.92 -8.82 -20.69
N HIS A 385 23.03 -9.42 -20.26
CA HIS A 385 24.06 -8.69 -19.49
C HIS A 385 24.59 -7.46 -20.22
N ASP A 386 24.69 -7.50 -21.55
CA ASP A 386 25.11 -6.34 -22.36
C ASP A 386 24.16 -5.15 -22.20
N MET A 387 22.83 -5.38 -22.19
CA MET A 387 21.84 -4.33 -21.90
C MET A 387 21.97 -3.82 -20.46
N VAL A 388 22.22 -4.73 -19.50
CA VAL A 388 22.33 -4.41 -18.07
C VAL A 388 23.58 -3.56 -17.79
N PHE A 389 24.74 -3.91 -18.35
CA PHE A 389 25.97 -3.13 -18.19
C PHE A 389 25.76 -1.69 -18.71
N ARG A 390 25.11 -1.54 -19.87
CA ARG A 390 24.81 -0.23 -20.45
C ARG A 390 23.76 0.56 -19.63
N ILE A 391 22.86 -0.11 -18.90
CA ILE A 391 21.99 0.53 -17.90
C ILE A 391 22.83 1.05 -16.71
N PHE A 392 23.76 0.24 -16.18
CA PHE A 392 24.62 0.65 -15.05
C PHE A 392 25.55 1.81 -15.43
N ASP A 393 26.15 1.78 -16.63
CA ASP A 393 26.94 2.89 -17.19
C ASP A 393 26.16 4.22 -17.12
N ASN A 394 24.87 4.19 -17.48
CA ASN A 394 23.99 5.37 -17.45
C ASN A 394 23.55 5.74 -16.02
N ILE A 395 23.24 4.77 -15.14
CA ILE A 395 22.92 5.06 -13.72
C ILE A 395 24.06 5.82 -13.03
N LEU A 396 25.31 5.44 -13.33
CA LEU A 396 26.49 6.13 -12.80
C LEU A 396 26.68 7.52 -13.43
N ALA A 397 26.25 7.72 -14.69
CA ALA A 397 26.39 8.97 -15.42
C ALA A 397 25.26 10.00 -15.18
N THR A 398 24.05 9.57 -14.78
CA THR A 398 22.88 10.47 -14.64
C THR A 398 22.12 10.35 -13.32
N GLY A 399 22.36 9.30 -12.53
CA GLY A 399 21.54 8.96 -11.35
C GLY A 399 20.62 7.74 -11.57
N VAL A 400 20.06 7.22 -10.47
CA VAL A 400 19.12 6.07 -10.48
C VAL A 400 17.83 6.37 -11.26
N GLU A 401 17.52 7.64 -11.46
CA GLU A 401 16.47 8.18 -12.30
C GLU A 401 16.53 7.64 -13.75
N ALA A 402 17.71 7.23 -14.23
CA ALA A 402 17.90 6.55 -15.51
C ALA A 402 16.98 5.34 -15.68
N LEU A 403 16.68 4.62 -14.59
CA LEU A 403 15.79 3.45 -14.57
C LEU A 403 14.40 3.79 -15.12
N PHE A 404 13.89 5.00 -14.89
CA PHE A 404 12.61 5.44 -15.45
C PHE A 404 12.69 5.63 -16.96
N GLY A 405 13.79 6.16 -17.48
CA GLY A 405 14.01 6.35 -18.92
C GLY A 405 13.99 5.01 -19.65
N PHE A 406 14.82 4.07 -19.20
CA PHE A 406 14.81 2.70 -19.71
C PHE A 406 13.44 2.02 -19.56
N SER A 407 12.80 2.09 -18.38
CA SER A 407 11.48 1.48 -18.15
C SER A 407 10.40 2.02 -19.09
N LEU A 408 10.44 3.32 -19.39
CA LEU A 408 9.43 3.99 -20.21
C LEU A 408 9.64 3.77 -21.71
N VAL A 409 10.89 3.79 -22.20
CA VAL A 409 11.22 3.38 -23.58
C VAL A 409 10.76 1.96 -23.87
N MET A 410 10.98 1.04 -22.92
CA MET A 410 10.62 -0.36 -23.08
C MET A 410 9.11 -0.57 -23.22
N LEU A 411 8.29 0.29 -22.59
CA LEU A 411 6.86 0.34 -22.84
C LEU A 411 6.53 1.01 -24.19
N GLN A 412 7.12 2.18 -24.49
CA GLN A 412 6.86 2.95 -25.70
C GLN A 412 7.11 2.15 -26.99
N LYS A 413 8.26 1.47 -27.10
CA LYS A 413 8.63 0.63 -28.26
C LYS A 413 7.74 -0.61 -28.43
N ASN A 414 6.97 -0.95 -27.40
CA ASN A 414 6.05 -2.09 -27.39
C ASN A 414 4.57 -1.66 -27.36
N GLU A 415 4.24 -0.36 -27.38
CA GLU A 415 2.88 0.15 -27.16
C GLU A 415 1.86 -0.48 -28.11
N GLU A 416 2.11 -0.47 -29.43
CA GLU A 416 1.22 -1.08 -30.43
C GLU A 416 0.95 -2.56 -30.16
N LYS A 417 1.99 -3.32 -29.74
CA LYS A 417 1.86 -4.74 -29.40
C LYS A 417 0.99 -4.91 -28.15
N LEU A 418 1.33 -4.18 -27.08
CA LEU A 418 0.64 -4.24 -25.78
C LEU A 418 -0.83 -3.86 -25.89
N LEU A 419 -1.19 -2.87 -26.71
CA LEU A 419 -2.58 -2.44 -26.95
C LEU A 419 -3.46 -3.52 -27.62
N THR A 420 -2.88 -4.58 -28.19
CA THR A 420 -3.62 -5.72 -28.78
C THR A 420 -3.77 -6.93 -27.85
N MET A 421 -2.98 -7.00 -26.78
CA MET A 421 -2.90 -8.17 -25.90
C MET A 421 -4.00 -8.18 -24.83
N LYS A 422 -4.36 -9.38 -24.35
CA LYS A 422 -5.18 -9.56 -23.14
C LYS A 422 -4.31 -9.56 -21.89
N PHE A 423 -4.93 -9.42 -20.71
CA PHE A 423 -4.28 -9.39 -19.41
C PHE A 423 -3.16 -10.44 -19.24
N ASP A 424 -3.45 -11.73 -19.41
CA ASP A 424 -2.49 -12.82 -19.17
C ASP A 424 -1.31 -12.77 -20.15
N GLU A 425 -1.62 -12.63 -21.45
CA GLU A 425 -0.64 -12.51 -22.54
C GLU A 425 0.30 -11.32 -22.30
N MET A 426 -0.26 -10.18 -21.88
CA MET A 426 0.44 -8.93 -21.63
C MET A 426 1.37 -9.01 -20.41
N VAL A 427 0.89 -9.56 -19.29
CA VAL A 427 1.72 -9.75 -18.08
C VAL A 427 2.87 -10.72 -18.35
N VAL A 428 2.65 -11.77 -19.14
CA VAL A 428 3.71 -12.69 -19.57
C VAL A 428 4.70 -11.99 -20.51
N TYR A 429 4.23 -11.19 -21.48
CA TYR A 429 5.08 -10.46 -22.42
C TYR A 429 5.95 -9.40 -21.72
N LEU A 430 5.35 -8.57 -20.85
CA LEU A 430 6.05 -7.54 -20.07
C LEU A 430 7.18 -8.13 -19.20
N ASN A 431 6.98 -9.31 -18.62
CA ASN A 431 7.97 -9.93 -17.74
C ASN A 431 9.05 -10.76 -18.45
N ASN A 432 8.82 -11.23 -19.70
CA ASN A 432 9.70 -12.22 -20.34
C ASN A 432 10.17 -11.86 -21.77
N LYS A 433 9.53 -10.91 -22.46
CA LYS A 433 9.74 -10.65 -23.91
C LYS A 433 9.80 -9.18 -24.30
N ILE A 434 9.66 -8.25 -23.35
CA ILE A 434 9.64 -6.81 -23.66
C ILE A 434 10.93 -6.32 -24.36
N PHE A 435 12.07 -6.95 -24.07
CA PHE A 435 13.38 -6.68 -24.70
C PHE A 435 13.57 -7.35 -26.08
N ASP A 436 12.70 -8.27 -26.51
CA ASP A 436 12.78 -8.89 -27.85
C ASP A 436 12.65 -7.84 -28.97
N THR A 437 12.09 -6.66 -28.70
CA THR A 437 12.00 -5.54 -29.66
C THR A 437 13.36 -4.92 -30.02
N TYR A 438 14.40 -5.15 -29.22
CA TYR A 438 15.79 -4.78 -29.55
C TYR A 438 16.62 -5.95 -30.07
N ARG A 439 16.02 -7.12 -30.31
CA ARG A 439 16.75 -8.31 -30.73
C ARG A 439 17.05 -8.28 -32.24
N ARG A 440 18.33 -8.45 -32.60
CA ARG A 440 18.81 -8.56 -33.98
C ARG A 440 18.58 -9.97 -34.55
N GLU A 441 18.65 -10.09 -35.87
CA GLU A 441 18.43 -11.37 -36.59
C GLU A 441 19.49 -12.44 -36.27
N ASP A 442 20.70 -12.03 -35.88
CA ASP A 442 21.78 -12.89 -35.39
C ASP A 442 21.54 -13.43 -33.96
N GLY A 443 20.50 -12.95 -33.27
CA GLY A 443 20.16 -13.31 -31.90
C GLY A 443 20.80 -12.44 -30.81
N THR A 444 21.67 -11.50 -31.16
CA THR A 444 22.19 -10.46 -30.26
C THR A 444 21.15 -9.37 -30.00
N TYR A 445 21.49 -8.38 -29.17
CA TYR A 445 20.61 -7.24 -28.85
C TYR A 445 21.27 -5.92 -29.26
N ASP A 446 20.47 -5.04 -29.85
CA ASP A 446 20.90 -3.72 -30.32
C ASP A 446 20.87 -2.72 -29.17
N VAL A 447 21.99 -2.62 -28.45
CA VAL A 447 22.04 -1.88 -27.17
C VAL A 447 22.22 -0.37 -27.37
N ASP A 448 22.81 0.07 -28.48
CA ASP A 448 23.06 1.49 -28.73
C ASP A 448 21.77 2.27 -29.02
N PRO A 449 20.82 1.78 -29.86
CA PRO A 449 19.49 2.38 -29.97
C PRO A 449 18.75 2.38 -28.63
N PHE A 450 18.84 1.29 -27.85
CA PHE A 450 18.20 1.18 -26.54
C PHE A 450 18.67 2.26 -25.55
N VAL A 451 19.98 2.56 -25.52
CA VAL A 451 20.54 3.67 -24.73
C VAL A 451 20.14 5.02 -25.31
N GLN A 452 20.28 5.22 -26.62
CA GLN A 452 19.95 6.49 -27.28
C GLN A 452 18.47 6.86 -27.10
N ASP A 453 17.55 5.92 -27.25
CA ASP A 453 16.12 6.12 -27.00
C ASP A 453 15.86 6.53 -25.54
N ALA A 454 16.54 5.89 -24.57
CA ALA A 454 16.36 6.16 -23.15
C ALA A 454 16.87 7.56 -22.75
N VAL A 455 18.07 7.94 -23.22
CA VAL A 455 18.67 9.26 -22.97
C VAL A 455 17.91 10.38 -23.70
N ASN A 456 17.21 10.07 -24.80
CA ASN A 456 16.36 11.05 -25.49
C ASN A 456 15.06 11.40 -24.75
N LEU A 457 14.60 10.60 -23.77
CA LEU A 457 13.40 10.93 -22.97
C LEU A 457 13.65 12.07 -21.99
N ARG A 458 12.65 12.97 -21.86
CA ARG A 458 12.77 14.22 -21.07
C ARG A 458 12.42 14.05 -19.59
N ILE A 459 12.89 12.98 -18.95
CA ILE A 459 12.66 12.78 -17.52
C ILE A 459 13.66 13.66 -16.75
N THR A 460 13.17 14.74 -16.15
CA THR A 460 13.99 15.64 -15.32
C THR A 460 13.76 15.37 -13.83
N PRO A 461 14.78 15.50 -12.96
CA PRO A 461 14.61 15.33 -11.52
C PRO A 461 13.50 16.22 -10.93
N LEU A 462 13.34 17.44 -11.44
CA LEU A 462 12.27 18.36 -11.02
C LEU A 462 10.85 17.81 -11.26
N MET A 463 10.63 17.04 -12.33
CA MET A 463 9.34 16.37 -12.57
C MET A 463 9.09 15.24 -11.56
N LEU A 464 10.14 14.47 -11.24
CA LEU A 464 10.06 13.38 -10.26
C LEU A 464 9.83 13.92 -8.85
N ASP A 465 10.53 15.00 -8.46
CA ASP A 465 10.28 15.75 -7.22
C ASP A 465 8.84 16.28 -7.15
N GLY A 466 8.31 16.81 -8.27
CA GLY A 466 6.94 17.26 -8.40
C GLY A 466 5.92 16.15 -8.15
N PHE A 467 6.06 15.01 -8.83
CA PHE A 467 5.20 13.84 -8.62
C PHE A 467 5.37 13.22 -7.21
N ALA A 468 6.57 13.27 -6.63
CA ALA A 468 6.81 12.81 -5.26
C ALA A 468 6.20 13.77 -4.21
N ALA A 469 6.12 15.08 -4.50
CA ALA A 469 5.37 16.03 -3.69
C ALA A 469 3.85 15.83 -3.82
N GLU A 470 3.34 15.70 -5.06
CA GLU A 470 1.93 15.37 -5.36
C GLU A 470 1.49 14.10 -4.60
N HIS A 471 2.30 13.04 -4.63
CA HIS A 471 1.98 11.80 -3.93
C HIS A 471 1.96 11.96 -2.41
N ARG A 472 2.95 12.64 -1.80
CA ARG A 472 2.99 12.90 -0.34
C ARG A 472 1.81 13.75 0.12
N GLU A 473 1.35 14.70 -0.70
CA GLU A 473 0.16 15.49 -0.42
C GLU A 473 -1.11 14.63 -0.47
N ALA A 474 -1.28 13.84 -1.53
CA ALA A 474 -2.42 12.92 -1.68
C ALA A 474 -2.50 11.86 -0.57
N VAL A 475 -1.36 11.37 -0.09
CA VAL A 475 -1.29 10.47 1.08
C VAL A 475 -1.75 11.19 2.34
N ARG A 476 -1.21 12.38 2.67
CA ARG A 476 -1.58 13.13 3.88
C ARG A 476 -3.07 13.50 3.91
N ILE A 477 -3.64 13.93 2.77
CA ILE A 477 -5.08 14.24 2.64
C ILE A 477 -5.92 12.98 2.90
N LYS A 478 -5.52 11.84 2.32
CA LYS A 478 -6.21 10.56 2.51
C LYS A 478 -6.15 10.07 3.97
N GLU A 479 -5.00 10.22 4.61
CA GLU A 479 -4.79 9.85 6.02
C GLU A 479 -5.64 10.71 6.96
N ALA A 480 -5.63 12.03 6.77
CA ALA A 480 -6.48 12.96 7.53
C ALA A 480 -7.97 12.60 7.38
N HIS A 481 -8.43 12.34 6.15
CA HIS A 481 -9.80 11.88 5.89
C HIS A 481 -10.12 10.53 6.54
N THR A 482 -9.18 9.56 6.59
CA THR A 482 -9.42 8.30 7.31
C THR A 482 -9.52 8.50 8.82
N LEU A 483 -8.70 9.38 9.41
CA LEU A 483 -8.78 9.72 10.83
C LEU A 483 -10.09 10.44 11.17
N GLU A 484 -10.55 11.35 10.32
CA GLU A 484 -11.86 12.01 10.46
C GLU A 484 -13.01 11.00 10.37
N VAL A 485 -12.99 10.11 9.37
CA VAL A 485 -14.01 9.05 9.21
C VAL A 485 -14.06 8.12 10.42
N ASP A 486 -12.92 7.73 11.00
CA ASP A 486 -12.90 6.86 12.19
C ASP A 486 -13.27 7.61 13.48
N ALA A 487 -12.95 8.91 13.60
CA ALA A 487 -13.48 9.76 14.66
C ALA A 487 -15.01 9.89 14.59
N LEU A 488 -15.57 10.14 13.40
CA LEU A 488 -17.02 10.19 13.16
C LEU A 488 -17.70 8.83 13.42
N ARG A 489 -17.06 7.71 13.05
CA ARG A 489 -17.53 6.35 13.40
C ARG A 489 -17.57 6.12 14.90
N ASN A 490 -16.56 6.57 15.65
CA ASN A 490 -16.53 6.46 17.10
C ASN A 490 -17.57 7.37 17.78
N SER A 491 -17.76 8.59 17.29
CA SER A 491 -18.84 9.48 17.74
C SER A 491 -20.23 8.86 17.51
N ASN A 492 -20.49 8.33 16.31
CA ASN A 492 -21.76 7.64 15.99
C ASN A 492 -21.99 6.37 16.83
N ARG A 493 -20.95 5.60 17.15
CA ARG A 493 -21.04 4.47 18.10
C ARG A 493 -21.48 4.95 19.49
N ASN A 494 -20.84 6.00 20.01
CA ASN A 494 -21.14 6.56 21.33
C ASN A 494 -22.56 7.14 21.40
N LEU A 495 -22.97 7.89 20.37
CA LEU A 495 -24.34 8.42 20.24
C LEU A 495 -25.38 7.29 20.16
N SER A 496 -25.10 6.23 19.40
CA SER A 496 -25.99 5.07 19.31
C SER A 496 -26.16 4.36 20.66
N ALA A 497 -25.07 4.22 21.44
CA ALA A 497 -25.12 3.66 22.79
C ALA A 497 -25.89 4.58 23.77
N GLN A 498 -25.74 5.91 23.65
CA GLN A 498 -26.55 6.86 24.43
C GLN A 498 -28.03 6.76 24.10
N VAL A 499 -28.40 6.65 22.81
CA VAL A 499 -29.79 6.44 22.38
C VAL A 499 -30.35 5.13 22.96
N GLN A 500 -29.63 4.02 22.83
CA GLN A 500 -30.06 2.73 23.42
C GLN A 500 -30.24 2.79 24.95
N ASN A 501 -29.35 3.47 25.66
CA ASN A 501 -29.48 3.67 27.10
C ASN A 501 -30.70 4.53 27.48
N MET A 502 -30.98 5.59 26.71
CA MET A 502 -32.18 6.43 26.90
C MET A 502 -33.46 5.68 26.55
N GLU A 503 -33.48 4.89 25.47
CA GLU A 503 -34.60 4.02 25.10
C GLU A 503 -34.89 2.97 26.17
N ALA A 504 -33.85 2.31 26.70
CA ALA A 504 -33.99 1.35 27.80
C ALA A 504 -34.54 2.01 29.08
N SER A 505 -34.05 3.21 29.43
CA SER A 505 -34.56 3.98 30.56
C SER A 505 -36.02 4.40 30.39
N LEU A 506 -36.41 4.82 29.18
CA LEU A 506 -37.82 5.12 28.85
C LEU A 506 -38.70 3.86 28.87
N GLN A 507 -38.20 2.70 28.44
CA GLN A 507 -38.93 1.44 28.55
C GLN A 507 -39.15 1.03 30.01
N GLN A 508 -38.13 1.17 30.86
CA GLN A 508 -38.24 0.95 32.31
C GLN A 508 -39.27 1.89 32.94
N LEU A 509 -39.16 3.20 32.71
CA LEU A 509 -40.08 4.18 33.29
C LEU A 509 -41.53 3.97 32.83
N ASN A 510 -41.75 3.54 31.58
CA ASN A 510 -43.08 3.16 31.10
C ASN A 510 -43.62 1.88 31.76
N ALA A 511 -42.76 0.91 32.09
CA ALA A 511 -43.16 -0.27 32.86
C ALA A 511 -43.55 0.10 34.30
N GLU A 512 -42.78 0.97 34.96
CA GLU A 512 -43.07 1.50 36.31
C GLU A 512 -44.36 2.33 36.35
N ASN A 513 -44.58 3.20 35.34
CA ASN A 513 -45.83 3.96 35.19
C ASN A 513 -47.04 3.04 34.96
N ARG A 514 -46.89 1.95 34.18
CA ARG A 514 -47.96 0.97 33.98
C ARG A 514 -48.26 0.20 35.27
N GLU A 515 -47.23 -0.16 36.03
CA GLU A 515 -47.40 -0.91 37.28
C GLU A 515 -48.01 -0.06 38.40
N THR A 516 -47.57 1.19 38.56
CA THR A 516 -48.22 2.14 39.50
C THR A 516 -49.68 2.43 39.10
N LEU A 517 -49.99 2.50 37.80
CA LEU A 517 -51.37 2.58 37.31
C LEU A 517 -52.19 1.32 37.67
N ASN A 518 -51.64 0.11 37.49
CA ASN A 518 -52.29 -1.14 37.90
C ASN A 518 -52.60 -1.13 39.40
N GLN A 519 -51.63 -0.73 40.23
CA GLN A 519 -51.78 -0.66 41.68
C GLN A 519 -52.83 0.38 42.11
N LEU A 520 -52.91 1.52 41.42
CA LEU A 520 -53.93 2.55 41.67
C LEU A 520 -55.33 2.05 41.28
N VAL A 521 -55.47 1.34 40.16
CA VAL A 521 -56.74 0.68 39.77
C VAL A 521 -57.12 -0.40 40.79
N ALA A 522 -56.19 -1.24 41.23
CA ALA A 522 -56.44 -2.27 42.23
C ALA A 522 -56.71 -1.69 43.64
N ALA A 523 -56.19 -0.51 43.97
CA ALA A 523 -56.56 0.22 45.19
C ALA A 523 -57.96 0.83 45.08
N ARG A 524 -58.31 1.39 43.91
CA ARG A 524 -59.64 1.93 43.64
C ARG A 524 -60.73 0.85 43.73
N ILE A 525 -60.53 -0.31 43.09
CA ILE A 525 -61.48 -1.43 43.14
C ILE A 525 -61.70 -1.87 44.59
N ARG A 526 -60.63 -2.02 45.39
CA ARG A 526 -60.76 -2.36 46.83
C ARG A 526 -61.49 -1.30 47.65
N ASN A 527 -61.36 -0.02 47.33
CA ASN A 527 -62.15 1.02 47.97
C ASN A 527 -63.64 0.92 47.59
N GLU A 528 -63.96 0.69 46.31
CA GLU A 528 -65.33 0.50 45.81
C GLU A 528 -65.96 -0.79 46.42
N GLU A 529 -65.19 -1.87 46.59
CA GLU A 529 -65.59 -3.08 47.32
C GLU A 529 -65.88 -2.80 48.81
N LEU A 530 -64.98 -2.10 49.51
CA LEU A 530 -65.14 -1.73 50.91
C LEU A 530 -66.33 -0.77 51.13
N GLU A 531 -66.62 0.13 50.19
CA GLU A 531 -67.82 0.97 50.23
C GLU A 531 -69.10 0.13 50.09
N VAL A 532 -69.13 -0.87 49.20
CA VAL A 532 -70.25 -1.81 49.06
C VAL A 532 -70.43 -2.66 50.33
N GLU A 533 -69.35 -3.17 50.92
CA GLU A 533 -69.42 -3.88 52.20
C GLU A 533 -69.92 -2.96 53.33
N LEU A 534 -69.44 -1.72 53.40
CA LEU A 534 -69.85 -0.74 54.41
C LEU A 534 -71.32 -0.33 54.25
N VAL A 535 -71.87 -0.28 53.03
CA VAL A 535 -73.31 -0.15 52.78
C VAL A 535 -74.07 -1.41 53.24
N ARG A 536 -73.56 -2.61 52.95
CA ARG A 536 -74.16 -3.88 53.39
C ARG A 536 -74.18 -4.01 54.91
N TYR A 537 -73.12 -3.63 55.61
CA TYR A 537 -73.06 -3.61 57.07
C TYR A 537 -74.04 -2.58 57.67
N LYS A 538 -74.17 -1.39 57.07
CA LYS A 538 -75.20 -0.40 57.47
C LYS A 538 -76.62 -0.97 57.32
N LEU A 539 -76.90 -1.68 56.22
CA LEU A 539 -78.20 -2.31 55.97
C LEU A 539 -78.49 -3.41 57.01
N LEU A 540 -77.55 -4.32 57.24
CA LEU A 540 -77.68 -5.40 58.22
C LEU A 540 -77.83 -4.86 59.65
N TYR A 541 -77.15 -3.76 59.98
CA TYR A 541 -77.31 -3.07 61.25
C TYR A 541 -78.72 -2.46 61.39
N ALA A 542 -79.24 -1.80 60.35
CA ALA A 542 -80.61 -1.28 60.35
C ALA A 542 -81.66 -2.40 60.47
N GLU A 543 -81.47 -3.53 59.76
CA GLU A 543 -82.32 -4.72 59.92
C GLU A 543 -82.26 -5.29 61.36
N ALA A 544 -81.07 -5.36 61.97
CA ALA A 544 -80.93 -5.85 63.33
C ALA A 544 -81.59 -4.91 64.36
N MET A 545 -81.48 -3.59 64.15
CA MET A 545 -82.18 -2.59 64.95
C MET A 545 -83.70 -2.74 64.83
N HIS A 546 -84.26 -2.82 63.62
CA HIS A 546 -85.69 -3.05 63.42
C HIS A 546 -86.14 -4.40 64.01
N LYS A 547 -85.38 -5.48 63.83
CA LYS A 547 -85.69 -6.78 64.45
C LYS A 547 -85.65 -6.72 65.98
N SER A 548 -84.82 -5.87 66.57
CA SER A 548 -84.82 -5.63 68.02
C SER A 548 -86.04 -4.82 68.48
N GLU A 549 -86.50 -3.87 67.67
CA GLU A 549 -87.70 -3.07 67.89
C GLU A 549 -88.98 -3.91 67.75
N ASP A 550 -89.06 -4.77 66.73
CA ASP A 550 -90.10 -5.78 66.53
C ASP A 550 -90.10 -6.85 67.62
N ALA A 551 -88.92 -7.27 68.11
CA ALA A 551 -88.82 -8.18 69.25
C ALA A 551 -89.29 -7.52 70.56
N MET A 552 -88.95 -6.25 70.78
CA MET A 552 -89.45 -5.45 71.92
C MET A 552 -90.97 -5.24 71.84
N SER A 553 -91.52 -5.02 70.63
CA SER A 553 -92.96 -4.94 70.36
C SER A 553 -93.65 -6.29 70.61
N SER A 554 -93.09 -7.39 70.08
CA SER A 554 -93.59 -8.75 70.24
C SER A 554 -93.53 -9.24 71.69
N HIS A 555 -92.48 -8.88 72.44
CA HIS A 555 -92.38 -9.14 73.87
C HIS A 555 -93.44 -8.37 74.67
N ARG A 556 -93.70 -7.10 74.30
CA ARG A 556 -94.79 -6.29 74.88
C ARG A 556 -96.17 -6.93 74.63
N ILE A 557 -96.39 -7.50 73.45
CA ILE A 557 -97.63 -8.24 73.10
C ILE A 557 -97.71 -9.59 73.85
N SER A 558 -96.60 -10.33 73.95
CA SER A 558 -96.53 -11.60 74.69
C SER A 558 -96.86 -11.42 76.19
N LEU A 559 -96.31 -10.38 76.82
CA LEU A 559 -96.62 -10.00 78.20
C LEU A 559 -98.10 -9.64 78.41
N LEU A 560 -98.77 -9.08 77.40
CA LEU A 560 -100.22 -8.81 77.45
C LEU A 560 -101.06 -10.10 77.29
N SER A 561 -100.59 -11.07 76.50
CA SER A 561 -101.28 -12.35 76.30
C SER A 561 -101.16 -13.29 77.49
N SER A 562 -99.96 -13.44 78.06
CA SER A 562 -99.72 -14.34 79.21
C SER A 562 -100.54 -13.95 80.44
N LYS A 563 -100.80 -12.65 80.62
CA LYS A 563 -101.51 -12.08 81.78
C LYS A 563 -103.04 -12.25 81.77
N ARG A 564 -103.60 -12.98 80.78
CA ARG A 564 -105.04 -13.28 80.67
C ARG A 564 -105.42 -14.76 80.88
N GLY A 565 -104.44 -15.65 81.08
CA GLY A 565 -104.68 -17.10 81.15
C GLY A 565 -104.95 -17.68 82.55
N SER A 566 -104.74 -16.92 83.62
CA SER A 566 -104.64 -17.46 84.99
C SER A 566 -105.60 -16.80 86.00
N SER A 567 -106.89 -16.72 85.67
CA SER A 567 -107.92 -16.19 86.59
C SER A 567 -109.36 -16.65 86.25
N ALA A 568 -109.62 -17.95 86.21
CA ALA A 568 -110.98 -18.50 86.20
C ALA A 568 -111.00 -19.94 86.73
N SER A 569 -111.86 -20.19 87.74
CA SER A 569 -112.21 -21.49 88.36
C SER A 569 -111.06 -22.34 88.90
#